data_AF-A0A0E0K5T6-F1
#
_entry.id   AF-A0A0E0K5T6-F1
#
_cell.length_a   1.000
_cell.length_b   1.000
_cell.length_c   1.000
_cell.angle_alpha   90.00
_cell.angle_beta   90.00
_cell.angle_gamma   90.00
#
_symmetry.space_group_name_H-M   'P 1'
#
loop_
_entity.id
_entity.type
_entity.pdbx_description
1 polymer ?
#
loop_
_entity_poly.entity_id
_entity_poly.type
_entity_poly.pdbx_seq_one_letter_code
_entity_poly.pdbx_strand_id
1 'polypeptide(L)'
;MTTTTSGASTPPRFKRSSPRKKRQPRTRRVAVAAREAAAAGKTPHPACTAVSLQSPIGPALPRDFFEVDALDLAPRLLGKLLRRDEVVLRITEVEAYRPNDSACHGRFGITARTAPVFGPGGHAYVYLCYGLHMMLNVVADKEGVGAAVLIRSCAPVSGLATIQQRRGQQTEKPLLLTGPGKVGQALGLSTDWSNHPLYTPGGLEVLDGPEPENVLVGPRVGIEYASPEHLAAPWRFAIAGTPWISAPKNTLRPR
;
A
#
# COMPACT_ATOMS: atom_id res chain seq x y z
N MET A 1 10.47 73.67 15.36
CA MET A 1 9.61 73.87 14.17
C MET A 1 9.54 72.54 13.46
N THR A 2 8.47 71.76 13.73
CA THR A 2 7.36 71.43 12.78
C THR A 2 7.80 70.41 11.72
N THR A 3 7.15 69.26 11.45
CA THR A 3 5.93 68.58 11.91
C THR A 3 5.88 67.22 11.16
N THR A 4 5.32 66.21 11.82
CA THR A 4 4.45 65.09 11.37
C THR A 4 3.98 65.17 9.89
N THR A 5 3.80 64.08 9.12
CA THR A 5 2.62 63.17 9.20
C THR A 5 2.68 62.00 8.20
N SER A 6 2.10 60.88 8.66
CA SER A 6 1.68 59.64 8.00
C SER A 6 0.78 59.79 6.76
N GLY A 7 0.89 58.89 5.78
CA GLY A 7 -0.07 58.70 4.69
C GLY A 7 -0.64 57.28 4.67
N ALA A 8 -1.95 57.15 4.90
CA ALA A 8 -2.71 55.91 4.91
C ALA A 8 -3.31 55.56 3.53
N SER A 9 -3.73 54.29 3.43
CA SER A 9 -4.28 53.53 2.31
C SER A 9 -5.42 54.13 1.49
N THR A 10 -5.60 53.67 0.24
CA THR A 10 -6.92 53.53 -0.40
C THR A 10 -6.96 52.31 -1.34
N PRO A 11 -7.90 51.35 -1.17
CA PRO A 11 -8.08 50.19 -2.04
C PRO A 11 -8.99 50.47 -3.25
N PRO A 12 -8.92 49.66 -4.32
CA PRO A 12 -9.66 49.89 -5.55
C PRO A 12 -11.15 49.56 -5.46
N ARG A 13 -11.89 50.29 -6.30
CA ARG A 13 -13.34 50.51 -6.35
C ARG A 13 -14.10 49.34 -7.00
N PHE A 14 -14.97 48.68 -6.24
CA PHE A 14 -15.95 47.71 -6.76
C PHE A 14 -17.09 48.41 -7.51
N LYS A 15 -17.30 48.05 -8.79
CA LYS A 15 -18.51 48.42 -9.55
C LYS A 15 -19.60 47.38 -9.33
N ARG A 16 -20.75 47.80 -8.82
CA ARG A 16 -22.00 47.02 -8.74
C ARG A 16 -22.74 47.08 -10.09
N SER A 17 -23.29 45.95 -10.55
CA SER A 17 -24.44 45.94 -11.46
C SER A 17 -25.35 44.73 -11.24
N SER A 18 -26.63 45.00 -11.50
CA SER A 18 -27.92 44.46 -11.06
C SER A 18 -28.27 42.98 -11.35
N PRO A 19 -29.29 42.41 -10.67
CA PRO A 19 -29.57 40.97 -10.63
C PRO A 19 -30.34 40.45 -11.86
N ARG A 20 -29.95 39.28 -12.37
CA ARG A 20 -30.61 38.60 -13.49
C ARG A 20 -31.59 37.53 -12.99
N LYS A 21 -32.83 37.59 -13.49
CA LYS A 21 -34.01 36.80 -13.11
C LYS A 21 -33.82 35.28 -13.23
N LYS A 22 -34.32 34.57 -12.21
CA LYS A 22 -34.50 33.10 -12.16
C LYS A 22 -35.44 32.63 -13.29
N ARG A 23 -35.01 31.64 -14.08
CA ARG A 23 -35.88 30.88 -15.00
C ARG A 23 -36.09 29.47 -14.42
N GLN A 24 -37.35 29.09 -14.26
CA GLN A 24 -37.77 27.77 -13.79
C GLN A 24 -37.45 26.67 -14.81
N PRO A 25 -37.14 25.43 -14.37
CA PRO A 25 -36.86 24.32 -15.26
C PRO A 25 -38.15 23.77 -15.88
N ARG A 26 -38.17 23.69 -17.22
CA ARG A 26 -39.23 23.00 -17.98
C ARG A 26 -39.05 21.49 -17.84
N THR A 27 -40.06 20.84 -17.25
CA THR A 27 -40.23 19.39 -17.22
C THR A 27 -40.37 18.83 -18.64
N ARG A 28 -39.45 17.98 -19.07
CA ARG A 28 -39.55 17.23 -20.32
C ARG A 28 -39.86 15.77 -19.98
N ARG A 29 -41.11 15.37 -20.20
CA ARG A 29 -41.54 13.96 -20.20
C ARG A 29 -40.74 13.22 -21.27
N VAL A 30 -40.00 12.19 -20.90
CA VAL A 30 -39.41 11.22 -21.83
C VAL A 30 -40.26 9.96 -21.74
N ALA A 31 -40.86 9.61 -22.87
CA ALA A 31 -41.70 8.44 -23.03
C ALA A 31 -40.86 7.16 -22.95
N VAL A 32 -41.41 6.17 -22.25
CA VAL A 32 -40.93 4.79 -22.21
C VAL A 32 -41.23 4.15 -23.57
N ALA A 33 -40.20 3.66 -24.24
CA ALA A 33 -40.33 2.79 -25.39
C ALA A 33 -39.53 1.52 -25.12
N ALA A 34 -40.25 0.44 -24.83
CA ALA A 34 -39.75 -0.91 -24.81
C ALA A 34 -39.29 -1.30 -26.22
N ARG A 35 -38.09 -1.88 -26.32
CA ARG A 35 -37.67 -2.65 -27.49
C ARG A 35 -36.96 -3.90 -27.00
N GLU A 36 -37.64 -5.03 -27.17
CA GLU A 36 -37.03 -6.35 -27.25
C GLU A 36 -36.14 -6.41 -28.50
N ALA A 37 -34.94 -6.96 -28.35
CA ALA A 37 -34.09 -7.35 -29.45
C ALA A 37 -33.30 -8.61 -29.09
N ALA A 38 -33.83 -9.73 -29.58
CA ALA A 38 -33.15 -10.87 -30.18
C ALA A 38 -31.75 -11.29 -29.66
N ALA A 39 -31.73 -12.52 -29.14
CA ALA A 39 -30.57 -13.36 -28.98
C ALA A 39 -29.78 -13.53 -30.30
N ALA A 40 -28.48 -13.24 -30.23
CA ALA A 40 -27.49 -13.66 -31.22
C ALA A 40 -26.29 -14.25 -30.46
N GLY A 41 -25.96 -15.50 -30.79
CA GLY A 41 -24.96 -16.31 -30.12
C GLY A 41 -23.58 -15.64 -30.07
N LYS A 42 -22.99 -15.64 -28.87
CA LYS A 42 -21.56 -15.41 -28.67
C LYS A 42 -20.93 -16.72 -28.25
N THR A 43 -19.97 -17.15 -29.04
CA THR A 43 -19.04 -18.23 -28.74
C THR A 43 -18.38 -17.99 -27.37
N PRO A 44 -18.22 -19.03 -26.53
CA PRO A 44 -17.61 -18.84 -25.23
C PRO A 44 -16.12 -18.52 -25.41
N HIS A 45 -15.71 -17.35 -24.90
CA HIS A 45 -14.31 -17.08 -24.59
C HIS A 45 -13.77 -18.17 -23.68
N PRO A 46 -12.48 -18.56 -23.78
CA PRO A 46 -11.90 -19.54 -22.89
C PRO A 46 -12.05 -19.01 -21.47
N ALA A 47 -12.82 -19.76 -20.67
CA ALA A 47 -13.02 -19.48 -19.26
C ALA A 47 -11.65 -19.37 -18.62
N CYS A 48 -11.42 -18.24 -17.94
CA CYS A 48 -10.31 -18.08 -17.02
C CYS A 48 -10.47 -19.20 -16.00
N THR A 49 -9.67 -20.25 -16.12
CA THR A 49 -9.72 -21.42 -15.24
C THR A 49 -9.52 -20.91 -13.83
N ALA A 50 -10.55 -20.98 -13.01
CA ALA A 50 -10.46 -20.71 -11.58
C ALA A 50 -9.39 -21.64 -11.03
N VAL A 51 -8.22 -21.09 -10.70
CA VAL A 51 -7.20 -21.80 -9.95
C VAL A 51 -7.83 -22.13 -8.60
N SER A 52 -8.02 -23.42 -8.34
CA SER A 52 -8.52 -23.91 -7.05
C SER A 52 -7.55 -23.46 -5.95
N LEU A 53 -8.00 -22.52 -5.10
CA LEU A 53 -7.26 -21.95 -3.99
C LEU A 53 -7.33 -22.89 -2.77
N GLN A 54 -6.70 -24.05 -2.87
CA GLN A 54 -6.46 -24.92 -1.71
C GLN A 54 -4.95 -25.18 -1.59
N SER A 55 -4.16 -24.12 -1.64
CA SER A 55 -2.82 -24.19 -1.07
C SER A 55 -2.98 -24.23 0.45
N PRO A 56 -2.37 -25.19 1.16
CA PRO A 56 -2.38 -25.18 2.61
C PRO A 56 -1.75 -23.87 3.09
N ILE A 57 -2.47 -23.15 3.96
CA ILE A 57 -1.92 -22.01 4.68
C ILE A 57 -0.79 -22.57 5.56
N GLY A 58 0.45 -22.09 5.35
CA GLY A 58 1.61 -22.54 6.11
C GLY A 58 1.56 -22.16 7.59
N PRO A 59 2.42 -22.73 8.44
CA PRO A 59 2.55 -22.32 9.84
C PRO A 59 3.06 -20.88 9.95
N ALA A 60 2.90 -20.27 11.12
CA ALA A 60 3.55 -18.99 11.42
C ALA A 60 5.08 -19.15 11.36
N LEU A 61 5.76 -18.13 10.83
CA LEU A 61 7.22 -18.12 10.78
C LEU A 61 7.81 -17.91 12.19
N PRO A 62 8.94 -18.55 12.52
CA PRO A 62 9.57 -18.37 13.83
C PRO A 62 10.18 -16.97 13.96
N ARG A 63 10.39 -16.51 15.20
CA ARG A 63 10.90 -15.16 15.50
C ARG A 63 12.26 -14.85 14.83
N ASP A 64 13.17 -15.82 14.84
CA ASP A 64 14.52 -15.71 14.27
C ASP A 64 14.52 -15.50 12.74
N PHE A 65 13.44 -15.88 12.04
CA PHE A 65 13.26 -15.55 10.62
C PHE A 65 13.36 -14.05 10.35
N PHE A 66 12.87 -13.22 11.29
CA PHE A 66 12.77 -11.77 11.15
C PHE A 66 13.99 -11.01 11.71
N GLU A 67 14.77 -11.64 12.60
CA GLU A 67 15.94 -11.03 13.26
C GLU A 67 17.20 -11.08 12.37
N VAL A 68 17.04 -10.65 11.11
CA VAL A 68 18.11 -10.51 10.11
C VAL A 68 18.08 -9.13 9.49
N ASP A 69 19.15 -8.73 8.79
CA ASP A 69 19.21 -7.44 8.11
C ASP A 69 18.02 -7.25 7.15
N ALA A 70 17.50 -6.02 7.04
CA ALA A 70 16.34 -5.74 6.19
C ALA A 70 16.54 -6.13 4.71
N LEU A 71 17.77 -6.09 4.20
CA LEU A 71 18.08 -6.53 2.82
C LEU A 71 18.08 -8.05 2.67
N ASP A 72 18.29 -8.78 3.75
CA ASP A 72 18.15 -10.23 3.78
C ASP A 72 16.71 -10.65 4.02
N LEU A 73 15.98 -9.93 4.89
CA LEU A 73 14.58 -10.20 5.20
C LEU A 73 13.66 -9.93 4.00
N ALA A 74 13.88 -8.82 3.29
CA ALA A 74 13.02 -8.40 2.19
C ALA A 74 12.77 -9.49 1.13
N PRO A 75 13.80 -10.11 0.53
CA PRO A 75 13.57 -11.20 -0.41
C PRO A 75 12.98 -12.46 0.23
N ARG A 76 13.26 -12.75 1.51
CA ARG A 76 12.69 -13.91 2.23
C ARG A 76 11.18 -13.78 2.46
N LEU A 77 10.69 -12.54 2.61
CA LEU A 77 9.26 -12.24 2.75
C LEU A 77 8.48 -12.42 1.45
N LEU A 78 9.14 -12.40 0.29
CA LEU A 78 8.45 -12.64 -0.97
C LEU A 78 7.87 -14.06 -0.98
N GLY A 79 6.60 -14.16 -1.36
CA GLY A 79 5.88 -15.42 -1.44
C GLY A 79 5.23 -15.88 -0.14
N LYS A 80 5.66 -15.32 1.01
CA LYS A 80 5.02 -15.55 2.31
C LYS A 80 3.61 -14.95 2.36
N LEU A 81 2.82 -15.41 3.31
CA LEU A 81 1.40 -15.06 3.41
C LEU A 81 1.15 -14.09 4.56
N LEU A 82 0.42 -13.03 4.31
CA LEU A 82 -0.18 -12.17 5.33
C LEU A 82 -1.61 -12.62 5.57
N ARG A 83 -1.93 -12.94 6.83
CA ARG A 83 -3.30 -13.28 7.22
C ARG A 83 -3.84 -12.25 8.18
N ARG A 84 -5.08 -11.80 7.93
CA ARG A 84 -5.90 -11.07 8.89
C ARG A 84 -7.35 -11.45 8.71
N ASP A 85 -7.94 -11.98 9.78
CA ASP A 85 -9.28 -12.57 9.74
C ASP A 85 -9.35 -13.64 8.62
N GLU A 86 -10.34 -13.57 7.73
CA GLU A 86 -10.51 -14.41 6.54
C GLU A 86 -9.65 -13.99 5.32
N VAL A 87 -8.99 -12.84 5.39
CA VAL A 87 -8.17 -12.30 4.29
C VAL A 87 -6.78 -12.90 4.36
N VAL A 88 -6.38 -13.59 3.29
CA VAL A 88 -5.01 -14.08 3.10
C VAL A 88 -4.44 -13.47 1.82
N LEU A 89 -3.27 -12.88 1.93
CA LEU A 89 -2.56 -12.20 0.85
C LEU A 89 -1.16 -12.80 0.69
N ARG A 90 -0.74 -13.11 -0.54
CA ARG A 90 0.65 -13.47 -0.84
C ARG A 90 1.47 -12.21 -1.06
N ILE A 91 2.55 -12.02 -0.33
CA ILE A 91 3.46 -10.88 -0.51
C ILE A 91 4.17 -11.01 -1.86
N THR A 92 4.02 -10.02 -2.74
CA THR A 92 4.58 -10.03 -4.09
C THR A 92 5.63 -8.94 -4.34
N GLU A 93 5.66 -7.93 -3.47
CA GLU A 93 6.58 -6.81 -3.59
C GLU A 93 6.84 -6.17 -2.23
N VAL A 94 8.10 -5.84 -1.95
CA VAL A 94 8.55 -5.20 -0.71
C VAL A 94 9.65 -4.18 -0.94
N GLU A 95 9.92 -3.34 0.05
CA GLU A 95 11.10 -2.44 0.11
C GLU A 95 11.80 -2.53 1.46
N ALA A 96 13.13 -2.57 1.45
CA ALA A 96 13.95 -2.57 2.65
C ALA A 96 14.36 -1.13 3.06
N TYR A 97 14.41 -0.92 4.39
CA TYR A 97 14.87 0.31 5.04
C TYR A 97 15.79 -0.06 6.21
N ARG A 98 16.97 0.60 6.29
CA ARG A 98 18.05 0.30 7.25
C ARG A 98 18.36 1.49 8.18
N PRO A 99 19.18 1.35 9.24
CA PRO A 99 19.42 2.44 10.21
C PRO A 99 20.13 3.68 9.66
N ASN A 100 21.02 3.50 8.66
CA ASN A 100 21.75 4.60 8.02
C ASN A 100 21.10 5.11 6.73
N ASP A 101 19.89 4.67 6.46
CA ASP A 101 19.15 5.00 5.26
C ASP A 101 18.41 6.34 5.40
N SER A 102 18.73 7.30 4.54
CA SER A 102 18.11 8.62 4.53
C SER A 102 16.63 8.59 4.12
N ALA A 103 16.12 7.46 3.61
CA ALA A 103 14.70 7.21 3.41
C ALA A 103 14.01 6.56 4.62
N CYS A 104 14.77 5.94 5.54
CA CYS A 104 14.20 5.25 6.70
C CYS A 104 13.64 6.24 7.73
N HIS A 105 12.52 5.89 8.37
CA HIS A 105 11.97 6.68 9.47
C HIS A 105 12.88 6.67 10.71
N GLY A 106 13.66 5.60 10.91
CA GLY A 106 14.61 5.48 12.01
C GLY A 106 15.71 6.54 12.03
N ARG A 107 15.99 7.20 10.90
CA ARG A 107 17.04 8.24 10.81
C ARG A 107 16.88 9.43 11.76
N PHE A 108 15.65 9.65 12.26
CA PHE A 108 15.34 10.72 13.20
C PHE A 108 15.46 10.29 14.68
N GLY A 109 15.94 9.08 14.93
CA GLY A 109 16.00 8.48 16.26
C GLY A 109 14.64 8.03 16.77
N ILE A 110 14.59 7.73 18.07
CA ILE A 110 13.41 7.19 18.74
C ILE A 110 12.48 8.33 19.16
N THR A 111 11.26 8.31 18.60
CA THR A 111 10.13 9.18 18.94
C THR A 111 8.90 8.30 19.14
N ALA A 112 7.79 8.84 19.68
CA ALA A 112 6.55 8.05 19.77
C ALA A 112 6.10 7.44 18.43
N ARG A 113 6.36 8.14 17.31
CA ARG A 113 6.01 7.68 15.95
C ARG A 113 6.98 6.63 15.40
N THR A 114 8.26 6.74 15.73
CA THR A 114 9.32 5.89 15.17
C THR A 114 9.69 4.74 16.09
N ALA A 115 9.37 4.80 17.39
CA ALA A 115 9.66 3.76 18.37
C ALA A 115 9.33 2.34 17.89
N PRO A 116 8.19 2.08 17.21
CA PRO A 116 7.91 0.73 16.70
C PRO A 116 8.96 0.17 15.73
N VAL A 117 9.62 0.99 14.91
CA VAL A 117 10.67 0.51 13.98
C VAL A 117 11.92 0.03 14.71
N PHE A 118 12.10 0.44 15.97
CA PHE A 118 13.17 0.00 16.86
C PHE A 118 12.74 -1.16 17.77
N GLY A 119 11.51 -1.67 17.63
CA GLY A 119 11.03 -2.82 18.38
C GLY A 119 11.71 -4.13 17.95
N PRO A 120 11.27 -5.28 18.49
CA PRO A 120 11.84 -6.57 18.12
C PRO A 120 11.51 -6.96 16.67
N GLY A 121 12.44 -7.67 16.02
CA GLY A 121 12.20 -8.26 14.70
C GLY A 121 10.90 -9.07 14.65
N GLY A 122 10.18 -8.95 13.54
CA GLY A 122 8.90 -9.64 13.32
C GLY A 122 7.69 -8.95 13.94
N HIS A 123 7.84 -7.72 14.43
CA HIS A 123 6.70 -6.89 14.83
C HIS A 123 6.20 -6.06 13.65
N ALA A 124 4.90 -5.78 13.63
CA ALA A 124 4.31 -4.85 12.67
C ALA A 124 4.68 -3.41 13.03
N TYR A 125 5.18 -2.66 12.06
CA TYR A 125 5.26 -1.21 12.14
C TYR A 125 4.24 -0.60 11.18
N VAL A 126 3.15 -0.07 11.76
CA VAL A 126 2.04 0.54 11.01
C VAL A 126 2.01 2.04 11.24
N TYR A 127 1.97 2.82 10.16
CA TYR A 127 1.83 4.28 10.24
C TYR A 127 0.90 4.84 9.16
N LEU A 128 0.29 5.99 9.46
CA LEU A 128 -0.51 6.74 8.52
C LEU A 128 0.37 7.63 7.64
N CYS A 129 0.34 7.40 6.33
CA CYS A 129 1.02 8.19 5.32
C CYS A 129 0.04 9.15 4.64
N TYR A 130 0.44 10.43 4.53
CA TYR A 130 -0.35 11.52 3.95
C TYR A 130 -1.79 11.63 4.48
N GLY A 131 -2.03 11.21 5.73
CA GLY A 131 -3.35 11.27 6.36
C GLY A 131 -4.37 10.26 5.83
N LEU A 132 -4.02 9.40 4.85
CA LEU A 132 -4.99 8.54 4.17
C LEU A 132 -4.62 7.06 4.15
N HIS A 133 -3.33 6.73 4.07
CA HIS A 133 -2.88 5.38 3.75
C HIS A 133 -2.12 4.74 4.91
N MET A 134 -2.65 3.64 5.45
CA MET A 134 -1.92 2.82 6.41
C MET A 134 -0.84 2.01 5.70
N MET A 135 0.40 2.22 6.12
CA MET A 135 1.58 1.52 5.59
C MET A 135 1.98 0.42 6.56
N LEU A 136 2.03 -0.83 6.11
CA LEU A 136 2.46 -1.97 6.91
C LEU A 136 3.93 -2.27 6.62
N ASN A 137 4.74 -2.28 7.66
CA ASN A 137 6.12 -2.74 7.61
C ASN A 137 6.31 -3.90 8.59
N VAL A 138 7.27 -4.77 8.30
CA VAL A 138 7.76 -5.81 9.21
C VAL A 138 9.09 -5.32 9.76
N VAL A 139 9.19 -5.16 11.08
CA VAL A 139 10.43 -4.79 11.75
C VAL A 139 11.47 -5.89 11.50
N ALA A 140 12.66 -5.48 11.11
CA ALA A 140 13.79 -6.35 10.80
C ALA A 140 14.89 -6.17 11.84
N ASP A 141 15.84 -7.11 11.85
CA ASP A 141 16.99 -7.09 12.74
C ASP A 141 16.61 -7.24 14.23
N LYS A 142 17.60 -7.11 15.10
CA LYS A 142 17.41 -7.10 16.55
C LYS A 142 16.75 -5.81 17.02
N GLU A 143 16.12 -5.91 18.18
CA GLU A 143 15.56 -4.75 18.87
C GLU A 143 16.60 -3.63 19.04
N GLY A 144 16.18 -2.40 18.84
CA GLY A 144 17.00 -1.19 18.94
C GLY A 144 17.75 -0.81 17.66
N VAL A 145 17.74 -1.64 16.62
CA VAL A 145 18.48 -1.35 15.38
C VAL A 145 17.78 -0.28 14.53
N GLY A 146 16.45 -0.36 14.37
CA GLY A 146 15.68 0.61 13.58
C GLY A 146 15.64 0.29 12.09
N ALA A 147 15.33 -0.96 11.74
CA ALA A 147 15.23 -1.44 10.36
C ALA A 147 13.86 -2.09 10.10
N ALA A 148 13.36 -2.01 8.87
CA ALA A 148 12.09 -2.63 8.52
C ALA A 148 11.96 -2.89 7.02
N VAL A 149 11.00 -3.76 6.69
CA VAL A 149 10.60 -4.07 5.32
C VAL A 149 9.16 -3.62 5.09
N LEU A 150 8.94 -2.67 4.19
CA LEU A 150 7.61 -2.23 3.76
C LEU A 150 6.95 -3.29 2.88
N ILE A 151 5.71 -3.67 3.20
CA ILE A 151 4.88 -4.48 2.32
C ILE A 151 4.23 -3.59 1.28
N ARG A 152 4.61 -3.77 0.00
CA ARG A 152 4.17 -2.88 -1.09
C ARG A 152 3.02 -3.40 -1.90
N SER A 153 3.09 -4.67 -2.28
CA SER A 153 2.02 -5.29 -3.06
C SER A 153 1.82 -6.72 -2.64
N CYS A 154 0.61 -7.20 -2.86
CA CYS A 154 0.25 -8.58 -2.64
C CYS A 154 -0.64 -9.12 -3.77
N ALA A 155 -0.73 -10.45 -3.87
CA ALA A 155 -1.79 -11.14 -4.60
C ALA A 155 -2.84 -11.69 -3.61
N PRO A 156 -4.13 -11.70 -3.95
CA PRO A 156 -5.15 -12.27 -3.09
C PRO A 156 -5.07 -13.80 -3.12
N VAL A 157 -5.20 -14.44 -1.96
CA VAL A 157 -5.30 -15.90 -1.80
C VAL A 157 -6.68 -16.30 -1.28
N SER A 158 -7.23 -15.57 -0.31
CA SER A 158 -8.61 -15.76 0.17
C SER A 158 -9.20 -14.44 0.69
N GLY A 159 -10.50 -14.44 0.96
CA GLY A 159 -11.19 -13.25 1.51
C GLY A 159 -11.45 -12.16 0.48
N LEU A 160 -11.58 -12.50 -0.81
CA LEU A 160 -11.78 -11.54 -1.90
C LEU A 160 -12.98 -10.60 -1.67
N ALA A 161 -14.12 -11.13 -1.20
CA ALA A 161 -15.30 -10.31 -0.91
C ALA A 161 -14.99 -9.21 0.12
N THR A 162 -14.29 -9.56 1.19
CA THR A 162 -13.85 -8.62 2.23
C THR A 162 -12.82 -7.63 1.69
N ILE A 163 -11.87 -8.09 0.88
CA ILE A 163 -10.91 -7.20 0.19
C ILE A 163 -11.69 -6.17 -0.65
N GLN A 164 -12.61 -6.61 -1.50
CA GLN A 164 -13.41 -5.75 -2.37
C GLN A 164 -14.27 -4.76 -1.58
N GLN A 165 -14.88 -5.20 -0.47
CA GLN A 165 -15.63 -4.35 0.44
C GLN A 165 -14.74 -3.27 1.07
N ARG A 166 -13.63 -3.65 1.71
CA ARG A 166 -12.70 -2.72 2.38
C ARG A 166 -12.08 -1.75 1.38
N ARG A 167 -11.83 -2.21 0.15
CA ARG A 167 -11.29 -1.42 -0.97
C ARG A 167 -12.34 -0.54 -1.66
N GLY A 168 -13.63 -0.81 -1.48
CA GLY A 168 -14.72 -0.15 -2.22
C GLY A 168 -14.67 -0.41 -3.73
N GLN A 169 -14.12 -1.57 -4.15
CA GLN A 169 -13.89 -1.89 -5.56
C GLN A 169 -14.32 -3.33 -5.87
N GLN A 170 -15.33 -3.50 -6.72
CA GLN A 170 -15.81 -4.81 -7.18
C GLN A 170 -15.02 -5.27 -8.41
N THR A 171 -13.77 -5.70 -8.19
CA THR A 171 -12.89 -6.21 -9.25
C THR A 171 -11.92 -7.25 -8.69
N GLU A 172 -11.31 -8.05 -9.55
CA GLU A 172 -10.24 -9.00 -9.20
C GLU A 172 -8.89 -8.58 -9.80
N LYS A 173 -8.86 -7.42 -10.47
CA LYS A 173 -7.68 -6.92 -11.17
C LYS A 173 -6.57 -6.54 -10.17
N PRO A 174 -5.29 -6.55 -10.63
CA PRO A 174 -4.14 -6.16 -9.82
C PRO A 174 -4.26 -4.81 -9.09
N LEU A 175 -5.07 -3.90 -9.62
CA LEU A 175 -5.36 -2.61 -9.00
C LEU A 175 -5.73 -2.73 -7.51
N LEU A 176 -6.36 -3.82 -7.07
CA LEU A 176 -6.78 -4.02 -5.68
C LEU A 176 -5.62 -3.98 -4.68
N LEU A 177 -4.45 -4.51 -5.04
CA LEU A 177 -3.37 -4.79 -4.10
C LEU A 177 -1.99 -4.34 -4.59
N THR A 178 -1.93 -3.64 -5.72
CA THR A 178 -0.70 -3.04 -6.27
C THR A 178 -0.44 -1.65 -5.67
N GLY A 179 0.10 -1.62 -4.45
CA GLY A 179 0.49 -0.39 -3.73
C GLY A 179 0.33 -0.52 -2.21
N PRO A 180 1.24 0.04 -1.40
CA PRO A 180 1.34 -0.28 0.03
C PRO A 180 0.09 0.16 0.81
N GLY A 181 -0.41 1.36 0.56
CA GLY A 181 -1.68 1.83 1.15
C GLY A 181 -2.89 0.99 0.75
N LYS A 182 -2.81 0.29 -0.40
CA LYS A 182 -3.88 -0.60 -0.83
C LYS A 182 -3.91 -1.91 -0.07
N VAL A 183 -2.72 -2.47 0.18
CA VAL A 183 -2.54 -3.63 1.06
C VAL A 183 -3.06 -3.30 2.46
N GLY A 184 -2.67 -2.16 3.04
CA GLY A 184 -3.15 -1.73 4.35
C GLY A 184 -4.68 -1.59 4.41
N GLN A 185 -5.31 -1.02 3.37
CA GLN A 185 -6.77 -0.93 3.28
C GLN A 185 -7.44 -2.31 3.12
N ALA A 186 -6.91 -3.19 2.27
CA ALA A 186 -7.45 -4.54 2.07
C ALA A 186 -7.41 -5.39 3.36
N LEU A 187 -6.37 -5.21 4.16
CA LEU A 187 -6.24 -5.83 5.48
C LEU A 187 -7.07 -5.10 6.55
N GLY A 188 -7.61 -3.90 6.28
CA GLY A 188 -8.39 -3.15 7.27
C GLY A 188 -7.55 -2.66 8.46
N LEU A 189 -6.29 -2.30 8.23
CA LEU A 189 -5.36 -1.90 9.28
C LEU A 189 -5.67 -0.50 9.83
N SER A 190 -5.33 -0.32 11.11
CA SER A 190 -5.18 0.96 11.81
C SER A 190 -3.79 1.03 12.45
N THR A 191 -3.43 2.17 13.03
CA THR A 191 -2.17 2.31 13.78
C THR A 191 -2.11 1.45 15.04
N ASP A 192 -3.25 0.93 15.52
CA ASP A 192 -3.32 0.06 16.70
C ASP A 192 -2.66 -1.31 16.48
N TRP A 193 -2.42 -1.66 15.21
CA TRP A 193 -1.66 -2.84 14.82
C TRP A 193 -0.14 -2.64 14.88
N SER A 194 0.32 -1.42 15.15
CA SER A 194 1.76 -1.18 15.35
C SER A 194 2.22 -1.84 16.66
N ASN A 195 3.45 -2.37 16.67
CA ASN A 195 4.00 -3.25 17.73
C ASN A 195 3.29 -4.61 17.88
N HIS A 196 2.44 -5.03 16.93
CA HIS A 196 1.86 -6.37 16.97
C HIS A 196 2.88 -7.45 16.54
N PRO A 197 3.12 -8.53 17.31
CA PRO A 197 3.99 -9.62 16.89
C PRO A 197 3.35 -10.44 15.76
N LEU A 198 4.04 -10.56 14.62
CA LEU A 198 3.52 -11.24 13.42
C LEU A 198 3.77 -12.75 13.39
N TYR A 199 4.54 -13.27 14.34
CA TYR A 199 4.91 -14.69 14.46
C TYR A 199 4.07 -15.46 15.49
N THR A 200 3.06 -14.82 16.09
CA THR A 200 2.13 -15.45 17.04
C THR A 200 0.69 -15.25 16.60
N PRO A 201 -0.23 -16.19 16.90
CA PRO A 201 -1.66 -15.97 16.68
C PRO A 201 -2.13 -14.70 17.41
N GLY A 202 -2.82 -13.82 16.68
CA GLY A 202 -3.18 -12.51 17.23
C GLY A 202 -4.05 -11.64 16.32
N GLY A 203 -4.46 -12.16 15.15
CA GLY A 203 -5.31 -11.47 14.19
C GLY A 203 -4.54 -10.78 13.05
N LEU A 204 -3.22 -10.66 13.14
CA LEU A 204 -2.36 -10.32 12.00
C LEU A 204 -1.08 -11.15 12.05
N GLU A 205 -0.93 -12.08 11.11
CA GLU A 205 0.22 -12.99 11.09
C GLU A 205 0.96 -13.00 9.74
N VAL A 206 2.26 -13.30 9.79
CA VAL A 206 3.05 -13.71 8.62
C VAL A 206 3.26 -15.21 8.70
N LEU A 207 2.76 -15.90 7.69
CA LEU A 207 2.76 -17.35 7.59
C LEU A 207 3.67 -17.80 6.44
N ASP A 208 4.15 -19.03 6.55
CA ASP A 208 4.94 -19.64 5.51
C ASP A 208 4.15 -19.78 4.20
N GLY A 209 4.87 -19.71 3.09
CA GLY A 209 4.30 -19.67 1.76
C GLY A 209 5.33 -19.98 0.68
N PRO A 210 4.88 -20.24 -0.55
CA PRO A 210 5.74 -20.72 -1.62
C PRO A 210 6.84 -19.72 -1.97
N GLU A 211 8.08 -20.21 -1.96
CA GLU A 211 9.26 -19.45 -2.38
C GLU A 211 9.12 -19.00 -3.85
N PRO A 212 9.54 -17.76 -4.18
CA PRO A 212 9.54 -17.29 -5.56
C PRO A 212 10.70 -17.91 -6.34
N GLU A 213 10.44 -18.38 -7.56
CA GLU A 213 11.49 -18.88 -8.46
C GLU A 213 12.43 -17.77 -8.93
N ASN A 214 11.88 -16.59 -9.23
CA ASN A 214 12.60 -15.48 -9.81
C ASN A 214 12.24 -14.17 -9.09
N VAL A 215 13.26 -13.41 -8.70
CA VAL A 215 13.13 -12.13 -8.00
C VAL A 215 13.66 -11.01 -8.88
N LEU A 216 12.94 -9.89 -8.89
CA LEU A 216 13.38 -8.64 -9.48
C LEU A 216 13.82 -7.67 -8.39
N VAL A 217 14.82 -6.85 -8.69
CA VAL A 217 15.35 -5.78 -7.83
C VAL A 217 15.35 -4.43 -8.54
N GLY A 218 15.23 -3.35 -7.79
CA GLY A 218 15.33 -2.01 -8.33
C GLY A 218 15.21 -0.92 -7.27
N PRO A 219 15.22 0.36 -7.68
CA PRO A 219 15.09 1.47 -6.75
C PRO A 219 13.69 1.52 -6.13
N ARG A 220 13.65 2.05 -4.90
CA ARG A 220 12.44 2.25 -4.12
C ARG A 220 11.60 3.40 -4.65
N VAL A 221 10.32 3.44 -4.27
CA VAL A 221 9.32 4.38 -4.83
C VAL A 221 8.85 5.37 -3.77
N GLY A 222 8.77 6.65 -4.13
CA GLY A 222 8.24 7.69 -3.24
C GLY A 222 9.23 8.16 -2.18
N ILE A 223 10.52 8.06 -2.47
CA ILE A 223 11.63 8.46 -1.59
C ILE A 223 12.48 9.57 -2.21
N GLU A 224 11.87 10.46 -3.01
CA GLU A 224 12.57 11.52 -3.76
C GLU A 224 13.31 12.52 -2.85
N TYR A 225 12.96 12.55 -1.56
CA TYR A 225 13.63 13.34 -0.52
C TYR A 225 14.92 12.70 0.02
N ALA A 226 15.19 11.44 -0.30
CA ALA A 226 16.36 10.72 0.17
C ALA A 226 17.63 11.16 -0.56
N SER A 227 18.78 10.81 0.00
CA SER A 227 20.09 11.06 -0.63
C SER A 227 20.22 10.32 -1.97
N PRO A 228 21.04 10.81 -2.92
CA PRO A 228 21.20 10.18 -4.23
C PRO A 228 21.59 8.70 -4.18
N GLU A 229 22.44 8.33 -3.21
CA GLU A 229 22.82 6.94 -2.95
C GLU A 229 21.59 6.06 -2.62
N HIS A 230 20.77 6.48 -1.65
CA HIS A 230 19.60 5.73 -1.21
C HIS A 230 18.44 5.75 -2.20
N LEU A 231 18.40 6.75 -3.09
CA LEU A 231 17.46 6.83 -4.21
C LEU A 231 17.81 5.81 -5.31
N ALA A 232 19.10 5.61 -5.59
CA ALA A 232 19.58 4.65 -6.59
C ALA A 232 19.67 3.21 -6.07
N ALA A 233 19.69 3.03 -4.74
CA ALA A 233 19.88 1.73 -4.10
C ALA A 233 18.80 0.70 -4.53
N PRO A 234 19.18 -0.52 -4.96
CA PRO A 234 18.26 -1.53 -5.47
C PRO A 234 17.54 -2.29 -4.33
N TRP A 235 16.89 -1.56 -3.43
CA TRP A 235 16.30 -2.09 -2.19
C TRP A 235 14.79 -2.32 -2.27
N ARG A 236 14.25 -2.37 -3.49
CA ARG A 236 12.89 -2.83 -3.80
C ARG A 236 12.96 -4.20 -4.44
N PHE A 237 12.19 -5.14 -3.93
CA PHE A 237 12.18 -6.54 -4.37
C PHE A 237 10.78 -6.94 -4.81
N ALA A 238 10.66 -7.71 -5.88
CA ALA A 238 9.38 -8.20 -6.37
C ALA A 238 9.49 -9.61 -6.97
N ILE A 239 8.42 -10.39 -6.92
CA ILE A 239 8.35 -11.67 -7.63
C ILE A 239 8.25 -11.39 -9.13
N ALA A 240 9.06 -12.07 -9.96
CA ALA A 240 8.99 -11.91 -11.41
C ALA A 240 7.74 -12.57 -12.00
N GLY A 241 7.24 -12.06 -13.13
CA GLY A 241 6.12 -12.66 -13.87
C GLY A 241 4.73 -12.46 -13.26
N THR A 242 4.61 -12.02 -12.00
CA THR A 242 3.30 -11.74 -11.39
C THR A 242 2.72 -10.40 -11.87
N PRO A 243 1.40 -10.30 -12.11
CA PRO A 243 0.77 -9.02 -12.43
C PRO A 243 0.65 -8.09 -11.22
N TRP A 244 0.83 -8.62 -10.00
CA TRP A 244 0.65 -7.97 -8.70
C TRP A 244 1.88 -7.19 -8.22
N ILE A 245 2.48 -6.41 -9.12
CA ILE A 245 3.58 -5.49 -8.82
C ILE A 245 3.07 -4.05 -9.01
N SER A 246 3.39 -3.16 -8.07
CA SER A 246 3.04 -1.75 -8.16
C SER A 246 3.86 -1.01 -9.23
N ALA A 247 3.34 0.12 -9.69
CA ALA A 247 4.09 1.00 -10.57
C ALA A 247 5.20 1.75 -9.80
N PRO A 248 6.31 2.15 -10.46
CA PRO A 248 6.69 1.81 -11.83
C PRO A 248 7.32 0.41 -11.91
N LYS A 249 6.99 -0.37 -12.95
CA LYS A 249 7.53 -1.74 -13.14
C LYS A 249 8.83 -1.76 -13.94
N ASN A 250 9.03 -0.79 -14.82
CA ASN A 250 10.18 -0.68 -15.72
C ASN A 250 11.50 -0.32 -15.01
N THR A 251 11.48 -0.05 -13.71
CA THR A 251 12.67 0.19 -12.89
C THR A 251 13.26 -1.08 -12.29
N LEU A 252 12.53 -2.20 -12.36
CA LEU A 252 12.96 -3.48 -11.82
C LEU A 252 13.78 -4.27 -12.85
N ARG A 253 14.77 -5.04 -12.39
CA ARG A 253 15.67 -5.91 -13.17
C ARG A 253 15.79 -7.26 -12.48
N PRO A 254 16.13 -8.37 -13.18
CA PRO A 254 16.48 -9.63 -12.52
C PRO A 254 17.54 -9.43 -11.44
N ARG A 255 17.36 -10.07 -10.29
CA ARG A 255 18.30 -10.04 -9.15
C ARG A 255 19.59 -10.80 -9.44
#